data_AF-A0A935MXC8-F1
#
_entry.id   AF-A0A935MXC8-F1
#
_cell.length_a   1.000
_cell.length_b   1.000
_cell.length_c   1.000
_cell.angle_alpha   90.00
_cell.angle_beta   90.00
_cell.angle_gamma   90.00
#
_symmetry.space_group_name_H-M   'P 1'
#
loop_
_entity.id
_entity.type
_entity.pdbx_description
1 polymer ?
#
loop_
_entity_poly.entity_id
_entity_poly.type
_entity_poly.pdbx_seq_one_letter_code
_entity_poly.pdbx_strand_id
1 'polypeptide(L)'
;MLYKRTLRIKYFFIIILTPIFSYGQVAPNRPVYNSLLWEITGNGLTKPSYLFGTMHVSSKMAFHLGDSFYFALKQADAVALELNPELWQPQMARLAELNNNFLDYIKQGGNQFLNEKSFQIKKFDDRLKFALSSEPPAINNLLYRSYKEREDFEEDTFLDLYIYQAGRKLGKLPAGVEDFFESQKIVLEAYADMAKEKNKEAVSTDESSVSELMEKMQDAYRNGDLNLLDSIEKKLEPSKAFKEKFLYKRNILQAVAIDSIIKITSLFAGIGAAHLPGERGVIELLRQKGYTVRPIPMSKRDAVQKDEIEKRKVKVNFGTHFADDSMYRVDAPGNLYLLQSPYSIFKRWQFADMSNGSYYMVTRVKTNGIF
;
A
#
# COMPACT_ATOMS: atom_id res chain seq x y z
N MET A 1 -77.07 63.01 2.42
CA MET A 1 -76.23 62.07 3.19
C MET A 1 -75.20 61.47 2.25
N LEU A 2 -73.92 61.70 2.53
CA LEU A 2 -72.80 61.35 1.64
C LEU A 2 -72.70 59.84 1.42
N TYR A 3 -72.50 59.41 0.18
CA TYR A 3 -71.81 58.17 -0.11
C TYR A 3 -70.86 58.35 -1.30
N LYS A 4 -69.57 58.52 -0.98
CA LYS A 4 -68.46 58.41 -1.92
C LYS A 4 -68.39 56.98 -2.43
N ARG A 5 -68.32 56.77 -3.75
CA ARG A 5 -67.74 55.55 -4.32
C ARG A 5 -66.71 55.89 -5.39
N THR A 6 -65.55 55.34 -5.14
CA THR A 6 -64.22 55.51 -5.70
C THR A 6 -64.10 55.05 -7.17
N LEU A 7 -63.42 55.88 -7.97
CA LEU A 7 -62.89 55.53 -9.29
C LEU A 7 -61.82 54.43 -9.12
N ARG A 8 -62.01 53.25 -9.73
CA ARG A 8 -60.95 52.24 -9.87
C ARG A 8 -60.26 52.43 -11.22
N ILE A 9 -59.07 53.05 -11.19
CA ILE A 9 -58.14 53.08 -12.33
C ILE A 9 -57.51 51.68 -12.41
N LYS A 10 -57.75 50.96 -13.52
CA LYS A 10 -57.04 49.71 -13.84
C LYS A 10 -55.67 50.09 -14.43
N TYR A 11 -54.61 49.99 -13.65
CA TYR A 11 -53.25 50.03 -14.16
C TYR A 11 -52.93 48.68 -14.83
N PHE A 12 -52.71 48.70 -16.14
CA PHE A 12 -52.21 47.57 -16.91
C PHE A 12 -50.68 47.56 -16.77
N PHE A 13 -50.12 46.73 -15.89
CA PHE A 13 -48.68 46.52 -15.82
C PHE A 13 -48.25 45.62 -16.97
N ILE A 14 -47.58 46.18 -17.97
CA ILE A 14 -46.88 45.44 -19.02
C ILE A 14 -45.60 44.88 -18.40
N ILE A 15 -45.57 43.57 -18.14
CA ILE A 15 -44.34 42.86 -17.78
C ILE A 15 -43.50 42.74 -19.05
N ILE A 16 -42.46 43.57 -19.15
CA ILE A 16 -41.42 43.42 -20.17
C ILE A 16 -40.56 42.22 -19.73
N LEU A 17 -40.75 41.08 -20.38
CA LEU A 17 -39.85 39.93 -20.26
C LEU A 17 -38.51 40.31 -20.90
N THR A 18 -37.52 40.64 -20.08
CA THR A 18 -36.12 40.67 -20.51
C THR A 18 -35.59 39.24 -20.54
N PRO A 19 -34.98 38.78 -21.65
CA PRO A 19 -34.34 37.48 -21.67
C PRO A 19 -33.09 37.55 -20.80
N ILE A 20 -33.17 36.97 -19.60
CA ILE A 20 -32.00 36.66 -18.79
C ILE A 20 -31.28 35.55 -19.55
N PHE A 21 -30.23 35.91 -20.27
CA PHE A 21 -29.25 34.93 -20.76
C PHE A 21 -28.58 34.32 -19.53
N SER A 22 -29.10 33.17 -19.08
CA SER A 22 -28.39 32.28 -18.19
C SER A 22 -27.14 31.80 -18.92
N TYR A 23 -26.02 32.48 -18.71
CA TYR A 23 -24.71 31.86 -18.84
C TYR A 23 -24.72 30.70 -17.85
N GLY A 24 -24.99 29.49 -18.36
CA GLY A 24 -24.70 28.28 -17.61
C GLY A 24 -23.23 28.35 -17.24
N GLN A 25 -22.93 28.43 -15.94
CA GLN A 25 -21.57 28.17 -15.47
C GLN A 25 -21.23 26.78 -15.96
N VAL A 26 -20.38 26.70 -17.00
CA VAL A 26 -19.71 25.45 -17.35
C VAL A 26 -18.91 25.12 -16.10
N ALA A 27 -19.39 24.15 -15.32
CA ALA A 27 -18.62 23.62 -14.22
C ALA A 27 -17.23 23.27 -14.79
N PRO A 28 -16.12 23.69 -14.16
CA PRO A 28 -14.80 23.38 -14.66
C PRO A 28 -14.74 21.87 -14.90
N ASN A 29 -14.43 21.47 -16.14
CA ASN A 29 -14.30 20.06 -16.51
C ASN A 29 -13.29 19.44 -15.55
N ARG A 30 -13.74 18.62 -14.61
CA ARG A 30 -12.84 17.93 -13.70
C ARG A 30 -11.87 17.11 -14.55
N PRO A 31 -10.55 17.14 -14.27
CA PRO A 31 -9.61 16.31 -15.01
C PRO A 31 -10.06 14.84 -14.95
N VAL A 32 -10.05 14.18 -16.11
CA VAL A 32 -10.46 12.78 -16.21
C VAL A 32 -9.25 11.90 -15.93
N TYR A 33 -9.24 11.26 -14.78
CA TYR A 33 -8.23 10.27 -14.39
C TYR A 33 -8.81 8.87 -14.59
N ASN A 34 -8.80 8.37 -15.83
CA ASN A 34 -9.39 7.08 -16.19
C ASN A 34 -8.32 6.10 -16.70
N SER A 35 -7.36 5.78 -15.84
CA SER A 35 -6.33 4.77 -16.06
C SER A 35 -5.58 4.47 -14.76
N LEU A 36 -5.16 3.22 -14.56
CA LEU A 36 -4.19 2.87 -13.52
C LEU A 36 -2.74 3.06 -13.99
N LEU A 37 -2.47 2.96 -15.30
CA LEU A 37 -1.12 3.07 -15.87
C LEU A 37 -0.93 4.42 -16.57
N TRP A 38 0.19 5.07 -16.30
CA TRP A 38 0.54 6.38 -16.82
C TRP A 38 1.98 6.40 -17.32
N GLU A 39 2.21 7.04 -18.46
CA GLU A 39 3.54 7.28 -19.02
C GLU A 39 4.04 8.67 -18.62
N ILE A 40 5.29 8.76 -18.21
CA ILE A 40 6.01 9.99 -17.87
C ILE A 40 7.09 10.22 -18.95
N THR A 41 6.99 11.34 -19.66
CA THR A 41 7.93 11.77 -20.72
C THR A 41 8.21 13.27 -20.65
N GLY A 42 9.06 13.78 -21.53
CA GLY A 42 9.41 15.20 -21.60
C GLY A 42 10.46 15.59 -20.55
N ASN A 43 10.63 16.90 -20.33
CA ASN A 43 11.59 17.47 -19.36
C ASN A 43 13.02 16.89 -19.48
N GLY A 44 13.49 16.65 -20.71
CA GLY A 44 14.83 16.12 -20.99
C GLY A 44 15.00 14.61 -20.82
N LEU A 45 13.95 13.85 -20.51
CA LEU A 45 14.02 12.38 -20.43
C LEU A 45 14.28 11.78 -21.83
N THR A 46 15.32 10.95 -21.92
CA THR A 46 15.66 10.20 -23.14
C THR A 46 14.88 8.89 -23.27
N LYS A 47 14.28 8.43 -22.17
CA LYS A 47 13.51 7.18 -22.08
C LYS A 47 12.29 7.40 -21.18
N PRO A 48 11.10 6.89 -21.56
CA PRO A 48 9.90 7.04 -20.73
C PRO A 48 10.07 6.33 -19.38
N SER A 49 9.41 6.87 -18.37
CA SER A 49 9.14 6.20 -17.10
C SER A 49 7.64 5.99 -16.94
N TYR A 50 7.23 5.18 -15.97
CA TYR A 50 5.87 4.72 -15.82
C TYR A 50 5.42 4.81 -14.37
N LEU A 51 4.17 5.20 -14.17
CA LEU A 51 3.51 5.28 -12.89
C LEU A 51 2.27 4.39 -12.92
N PHE A 52 2.14 3.52 -11.93
CA PHE A 52 1.06 2.55 -11.84
C PHE A 52 0.36 2.66 -10.49
N GLY A 53 -0.96 2.79 -10.51
CA GLY A 53 -1.82 2.83 -9.34
C GLY A 53 -2.09 1.41 -8.83
N THR A 54 -1.55 1.06 -7.66
CA THR A 54 -1.75 -0.23 -7.00
C THR A 54 -2.92 -0.20 -6.02
N MET A 55 -3.33 -1.39 -5.58
CA MET A 55 -4.21 -1.57 -4.44
C MET A 55 -3.61 -2.70 -3.60
N HIS A 56 -3.53 -2.51 -2.27
CA HIS A 56 -2.81 -3.40 -1.35
C HIS A 56 -3.56 -4.72 -1.06
N VAL A 57 -3.90 -5.47 -2.09
CA VAL A 57 -4.70 -6.69 -2.00
C VAL A 57 -4.07 -7.84 -2.79
N SER A 58 -4.40 -9.06 -2.39
CA SER A 58 -4.10 -10.32 -3.08
C SER A 58 -5.21 -10.74 -4.04
N SER A 59 -6.35 -10.04 -4.09
CA SER A 59 -7.49 -10.40 -4.96
C SER A 59 -7.08 -10.52 -6.43
N LYS A 60 -7.48 -11.62 -7.08
CA LYS A 60 -7.29 -11.87 -8.53
C LYS A 60 -7.81 -10.74 -9.42
N MET A 61 -8.78 -9.96 -8.94
CA MET A 61 -9.30 -8.79 -9.63
C MET A 61 -8.22 -7.73 -9.86
N ALA A 62 -7.38 -7.47 -8.86
CA ALA A 62 -6.32 -6.48 -8.94
C ALA A 62 -5.18 -6.89 -9.88
N PHE A 63 -5.12 -8.19 -10.24
CA PHE A 63 -4.15 -8.79 -11.13
C PHE A 63 -4.62 -8.88 -12.59
N HIS A 64 -5.62 -8.08 -12.99
CA HIS A 64 -6.01 -7.92 -14.39
C HIS A 64 -4.98 -7.07 -15.17
N LEU A 65 -3.73 -7.54 -15.20
CA LEU A 65 -2.60 -6.85 -15.81
C LEU A 65 -2.53 -7.20 -17.31
N GLY A 66 -2.67 -6.18 -18.16
CA GLY A 66 -2.67 -6.33 -19.61
C GLY A 66 -1.28 -6.21 -20.26
N ASP A 67 -1.24 -6.27 -21.59
CA ASP A 67 0.03 -6.18 -22.35
C ASP A 67 0.81 -4.89 -22.03
N SER A 68 0.10 -3.77 -21.83
CA SER A 68 0.70 -2.45 -21.69
C SER A 68 1.41 -2.31 -20.35
N PHE A 69 0.91 -2.98 -19.31
CA PHE A 69 1.59 -3.11 -18.02
C PHE A 69 2.93 -3.82 -18.18
N TYR A 70 2.94 -5.00 -18.81
CA TYR A 70 4.17 -5.78 -18.98
C TYR A 70 5.15 -5.11 -19.94
N PHE A 71 4.66 -4.43 -20.97
CA PHE A 71 5.47 -3.61 -21.87
C PHE A 71 6.16 -2.48 -21.08
N ALA A 72 5.41 -1.70 -20.31
CA ALA A 72 5.94 -0.62 -19.49
C ALA A 72 6.99 -1.13 -18.48
N LEU A 73 6.69 -2.23 -17.78
CA LEU A 73 7.61 -2.85 -16.82
C LEU A 73 8.91 -3.34 -17.49
N LYS A 74 8.81 -3.94 -18.69
CA LYS A 74 9.98 -4.38 -19.47
C LYS A 74 10.81 -3.21 -19.99
N GLN A 75 10.18 -2.08 -20.31
CA GLN A 75 10.88 -0.90 -20.81
C GLN A 75 11.64 -0.17 -19.72
N ALA A 76 11.15 -0.09 -18.48
CA ALA A 76 11.87 0.57 -17.39
C ALA A 76 13.20 -0.15 -17.03
N ASP A 77 14.13 0.55 -16.41
CA ASP A 77 15.41 -0.01 -15.92
C ASP A 77 15.37 -0.30 -14.42
N ALA A 78 14.55 0.44 -13.68
CA ALA A 78 14.30 0.26 -12.26
C ALA A 78 12.80 0.01 -11.98
N VAL A 79 12.53 -0.69 -10.88
CA VAL A 79 11.19 -0.89 -10.31
C VAL A 79 11.16 -0.29 -8.91
N ALA A 80 10.20 0.58 -8.63
CA ALA A 80 9.97 1.13 -7.30
C ALA A 80 8.55 0.80 -6.83
N LEU A 81 8.44 0.55 -5.52
CA LEU A 81 7.18 0.64 -4.80
C LEU A 81 7.22 1.86 -3.87
N GLU A 82 6.19 2.08 -3.07
CA GLU A 82 6.22 3.08 -1.99
C GLU A 82 7.45 2.89 -1.10
N LEU A 83 7.70 1.65 -0.67
CA LEU A 83 8.89 1.26 0.09
C LEU A 83 9.64 0.16 -0.64
N ASN A 84 10.97 0.19 -0.63
CA ASN A 84 11.79 -0.84 -1.25
C ASN A 84 11.70 -2.17 -0.48
N PRO A 85 11.14 -3.26 -1.07
CA PRO A 85 11.01 -4.54 -0.40
C PRO A 85 12.33 -5.19 0.05
N GLU A 86 13.46 -4.90 -0.61
CA GLU A 86 14.78 -5.40 -0.16
C GLU A 86 15.16 -4.87 1.23
N LEU A 87 14.63 -3.70 1.63
CA LEU A 87 14.98 -3.04 2.88
C LEU A 87 13.97 -3.31 4.01
N TRP A 88 12.80 -3.90 3.71
CA TRP A 88 11.75 -4.09 4.71
C TRP A 88 12.20 -4.90 5.92
N GLN A 89 12.79 -6.07 5.70
CA GLN A 89 13.21 -6.94 6.80
C GLN A 89 14.25 -6.30 7.74
N PRO A 90 15.38 -5.73 7.26
CA PRO A 90 16.33 -5.07 8.15
C PRO A 90 15.72 -3.85 8.86
N GLN A 91 14.88 -3.06 8.18
CA GLN A 91 14.25 -1.88 8.79
C GLN A 91 13.21 -2.29 9.85
N MET A 92 12.40 -3.31 9.58
CA MET A 92 11.45 -3.88 10.54
C MET A 92 12.15 -4.49 11.75
N ALA A 93 13.24 -5.23 11.54
CA ALA A 93 14.03 -5.80 12.62
C ALA A 93 14.63 -4.70 13.52
N ARG A 94 15.19 -3.64 12.91
CA ARG A 94 15.69 -2.47 13.64
C ARG A 94 14.58 -1.76 14.42
N LEU A 95 13.40 -1.57 13.83
CA LEU A 95 12.27 -0.95 14.51
C LEU A 95 11.79 -1.80 15.69
N ALA A 96 11.73 -3.12 15.53
CA ALA A 96 11.36 -4.05 16.60
C ALA A 96 12.37 -4.01 17.76
N GLU A 97 13.67 -3.96 17.46
CA GLU A 97 14.73 -3.81 18.46
C GLU A 97 14.59 -2.49 19.23
N LEU A 98 14.41 -1.37 18.53
CA LEU A 98 14.20 -0.06 19.17
C LEU A 98 12.97 -0.07 20.09
N ASN A 99 11.88 -0.69 19.65
CA ASN A 99 10.67 -0.80 20.46
C ASN A 99 10.91 -1.67 21.71
N ASN A 100 11.61 -2.80 21.57
CA ASN A 100 11.95 -3.64 22.72
C ASN A 100 12.85 -2.91 23.71
N ASN A 101 13.89 -2.21 23.24
CA ASN A 101 14.78 -1.42 24.09
C ASN A 101 14.02 -0.32 24.83
N PHE A 102 13.07 0.35 24.15
CA PHE A 102 12.21 1.34 24.78
C PHE A 102 11.29 0.71 25.85
N LEU A 103 10.65 -0.42 25.53
CA LEU A 103 9.80 -1.15 26.47
C LEU A 103 10.60 -1.60 27.70
N ASP A 104 11.81 -2.12 27.53
CA ASP A 104 12.69 -2.53 28.62
C ASP A 104 13.13 -1.34 29.48
N TYR A 105 13.38 -0.17 28.87
CA TYR A 105 13.70 1.06 29.59
C TYR A 105 12.53 1.59 30.45
N ILE A 106 11.30 1.59 29.93
CA ILE A 106 10.13 2.08 30.67
C ILE A 106 9.58 1.05 31.66
N LYS A 107 9.95 -0.22 31.51
CA LYS A 107 9.54 -1.29 32.41
C LYS A 107 10.23 -1.08 33.75
N GLN A 108 9.49 -0.50 34.70
CA GLN A 108 9.92 -0.48 36.10
C GLN A 108 10.23 -1.93 36.53
N GLY A 109 11.43 -2.16 37.05
CA GLY A 109 11.89 -3.48 37.47
C GLY A 109 10.87 -4.14 38.40
N GLY A 110 10.14 -5.14 37.88
CA GLY A 110 8.96 -5.68 38.55
C GLY A 110 8.73 -7.15 38.26
N ASN A 111 8.89 -7.95 39.31
CA ASN A 111 8.32 -9.29 39.51
C ASN A 111 8.76 -10.43 38.58
N GLN A 112 10.05 -10.59 38.32
CA GLN A 112 10.60 -11.91 37.93
C GLN A 112 11.01 -12.73 39.17
N PHE A 113 10.10 -12.89 40.12
CA PHE A 113 10.32 -13.87 41.18
C PHE A 113 9.95 -15.26 40.64
N LEU A 114 10.88 -16.21 40.75
CA LEU A 114 10.53 -17.62 40.61
C LEU A 114 9.47 -17.93 41.66
N ASN A 115 8.30 -18.39 41.22
CA ASN A 115 7.21 -18.81 42.09
C ASN A 115 6.94 -20.29 41.89
N GLU A 116 6.03 -20.88 42.67
CA GLU A 116 5.69 -22.30 42.56
C GLU A 116 5.28 -22.70 41.13
N LYS A 117 4.64 -21.80 40.37
CA LYS A 117 4.27 -22.04 38.97
C LYS A 117 5.49 -22.08 38.02
N SER A 118 6.61 -21.45 38.40
CA SER A 118 7.87 -21.52 37.64
C SER A 118 8.46 -22.92 37.62
N PHE A 119 8.17 -23.75 38.63
CA PHE A 119 8.64 -25.13 38.75
C PHE A 119 7.57 -26.17 38.36
N GLN A 120 6.39 -25.72 37.94
CA GLN A 120 5.31 -26.63 37.56
C GLN A 120 5.70 -27.40 36.29
N ILE A 121 5.72 -28.73 36.39
CA ILE A 121 5.84 -29.62 35.24
C ILE A 121 4.55 -29.47 34.43
N LYS A 122 4.64 -28.76 33.30
CA LYS A 122 3.53 -28.61 32.36
C LYS A 122 3.30 -29.92 31.62
N LYS A 123 2.05 -30.19 31.24
CA LYS A 123 1.72 -31.32 30.36
C LYS A 123 2.61 -31.30 29.11
N PHE A 124 3.00 -32.48 28.63
CA PHE A 124 3.66 -32.60 27.34
C PHE A 124 2.72 -32.01 26.28
N ASP A 125 3.13 -30.87 25.75
CA ASP A 125 2.53 -30.26 24.57
C ASP A 125 3.43 -30.65 23.40
N ASP A 126 2.82 -31.11 22.30
CA ASP A 126 3.55 -31.51 21.09
C ASP A 126 4.00 -30.25 20.34
N ARG A 127 4.95 -29.56 20.96
CA ARG A 127 5.55 -28.31 20.48
C ARG A 127 6.23 -28.51 19.14
N LEU A 128 6.70 -29.72 18.84
CA LEU A 128 7.28 -30.03 17.55
C LEU A 128 6.19 -30.04 16.47
N LYS A 129 5.07 -30.73 16.70
CA LYS A 129 3.91 -30.67 15.82
C LYS A 129 3.41 -29.25 15.62
N PHE A 130 3.27 -28.46 16.70
CA PHE A 130 2.83 -27.07 16.57
C PHE A 130 3.84 -26.20 15.81
N ALA A 131 5.14 -26.40 16.02
CA ALA A 131 6.18 -25.68 15.28
C ALA A 131 6.14 -26.00 13.77
N LEU A 132 5.91 -27.27 13.41
CA LEU A 132 5.81 -27.74 12.03
C LEU A 132 4.52 -27.31 11.34
N SER A 133 3.41 -27.17 12.08
CA SER A 133 2.11 -26.81 11.52
C SER A 133 1.82 -25.31 11.51
N SER A 134 2.61 -24.47 12.19
CA SER A 134 2.31 -23.05 12.33
C SER A 134 3.10 -22.20 11.33
N GLU A 135 2.36 -21.48 10.51
CA GLU A 135 2.92 -20.52 9.57
C GLU A 135 3.40 -19.26 10.29
N PRO A 136 4.55 -18.67 9.91
CA PRO A 136 5.05 -17.46 10.54
C PRO A 136 4.23 -16.24 10.06
N PRO A 137 3.52 -15.51 10.95
CA PRO A 137 2.68 -14.39 10.54
C PRO A 137 3.46 -13.29 9.82
N ALA A 138 4.71 -13.05 10.23
CA ALA A 138 5.58 -12.08 9.59
C ALA A 138 5.92 -12.45 8.14
N ILE A 139 6.12 -13.74 7.85
CA ILE A 139 6.34 -14.23 6.47
C ILE A 139 5.07 -14.06 5.65
N ASN A 140 3.91 -14.45 6.19
CA ASN A 140 2.63 -14.24 5.48
C ASN A 140 2.46 -12.77 5.10
N ASN A 141 2.65 -11.85 6.05
CA ASN A 141 2.52 -10.41 5.79
C ASN A 141 3.53 -9.85 4.78
N LEU A 142 4.73 -10.42 4.72
CA LEU A 142 5.79 -10.00 3.81
C LEU A 142 5.59 -10.54 2.39
N LEU A 143 5.15 -11.79 2.24
CA LEU A 143 5.17 -12.48 0.95
C LEU A 143 3.81 -12.75 0.32
N TYR A 144 2.78 -13.03 1.12
CA TYR A 144 1.56 -13.65 0.60
C TYR A 144 0.33 -12.80 0.88
N ARG A 145 0.14 -12.37 2.14
CA ARG A 145 -1.08 -11.73 2.66
C ARG A 145 -2.34 -12.54 2.33
N SER A 146 -2.20 -13.86 2.38
CA SER A 146 -3.29 -14.78 2.06
C SER A 146 -4.17 -15.06 3.27
N TYR A 147 -5.45 -15.28 3.00
CA TYR A 147 -6.44 -15.69 3.99
C TYR A 147 -7.11 -16.97 3.53
N LYS A 148 -7.07 -18.01 4.37
CA LYS A 148 -7.56 -19.37 4.04
C LYS A 148 -9.02 -19.41 3.55
N GLU A 149 -9.85 -18.49 4.03
CA GLU A 149 -11.27 -18.39 3.64
C GLU A 149 -11.48 -17.83 2.22
N ARG A 150 -10.46 -17.16 1.65
CA ARG A 150 -10.51 -16.46 0.37
C ARG A 150 -9.45 -16.91 -0.63
N GLU A 151 -8.69 -17.95 -0.29
CA GLU A 151 -7.54 -18.45 -1.06
C GLU A 151 -7.89 -18.69 -2.55
N ASP A 152 -9.08 -19.25 -2.83
CA ASP A 152 -9.56 -19.48 -4.21
C ASP A 152 -9.73 -18.19 -5.05
N PHE A 153 -9.85 -17.03 -4.40
CA PHE A 153 -10.04 -15.72 -5.01
C PHE A 153 -8.80 -14.82 -4.93
N GLU A 154 -7.71 -15.34 -4.36
CA GLU A 154 -6.44 -14.64 -4.14
C GLU A 154 -5.34 -15.20 -5.05
N GLU A 155 -4.38 -14.36 -5.38
CA GLU A 155 -3.11 -14.78 -5.97
C GLU A 155 -2.12 -15.14 -4.86
N ASP A 156 -1.07 -15.87 -5.21
CA ASP A 156 -0.04 -16.33 -4.26
C ASP A 156 0.73 -15.18 -3.58
N THR A 157 0.57 -13.94 -4.06
CA THR A 157 1.16 -12.72 -3.49
C THR A 157 0.18 -11.56 -3.67
N PHE A 158 0.41 -10.44 -2.98
CA PHE A 158 -0.29 -9.18 -3.23
C PHE A 158 0.34 -8.37 -4.37
N LEU A 159 -0.47 -7.51 -5.00
CA LEU A 159 -0.13 -6.83 -6.25
C LEU A 159 1.17 -6.02 -6.19
N ASP A 160 1.37 -5.24 -5.13
CA ASP A 160 2.59 -4.43 -4.99
C ASP A 160 3.84 -5.33 -5.03
N LEU A 161 3.86 -6.41 -4.23
CA LEU A 161 5.00 -7.32 -4.22
C LEU A 161 5.15 -8.08 -5.55
N TYR A 162 4.05 -8.40 -6.24
CA TYR A 162 4.12 -8.98 -7.58
C TYR A 162 4.86 -8.04 -8.56
N ILE A 163 4.53 -6.74 -8.56
CA ILE A 163 5.22 -5.74 -9.42
C ILE A 163 6.72 -5.76 -9.14
N TYR A 164 7.10 -5.74 -7.86
CA TYR A 164 8.49 -5.83 -7.44
C TYR A 164 9.14 -7.13 -7.93
N GLN A 165 8.54 -8.29 -7.64
CA GLN A 165 9.05 -9.60 -8.05
C GLN A 165 9.23 -9.70 -9.57
N ALA A 166 8.22 -9.27 -10.33
CA ALA A 166 8.25 -9.26 -11.78
C ALA A 166 9.40 -8.36 -12.29
N GLY A 167 9.57 -7.16 -11.71
CA GLY A 167 10.70 -6.28 -12.01
C GLY A 167 12.05 -6.95 -11.71
N ARG A 168 12.24 -7.52 -10.52
CA ARG A 168 13.50 -8.20 -10.18
C ARG A 168 13.79 -9.40 -11.09
N LYS A 169 12.78 -10.20 -11.42
CA LYS A 169 12.88 -11.33 -12.38
C LYS A 169 13.20 -10.89 -13.81
N LEU A 170 12.90 -9.64 -14.16
CA LEU A 170 13.28 -8.98 -15.41
C LEU A 170 14.62 -8.21 -15.30
N GLY A 171 15.34 -8.33 -14.19
CA GLY A 171 16.63 -7.70 -13.96
C GLY A 171 16.57 -6.21 -13.60
N LYS A 172 15.40 -5.68 -13.23
CA LYS A 172 15.23 -4.25 -12.91
C LYS A 172 15.84 -3.91 -11.56
N LEU A 173 16.49 -2.75 -11.44
CA LEU A 173 17.03 -2.27 -10.16
C LEU A 173 15.89 -1.97 -9.16
N PRO A 174 16.02 -2.36 -7.88
CA PRO A 174 15.02 -2.09 -6.87
C PRO A 174 15.14 -0.66 -6.34
N ALA A 175 14.01 -0.01 -6.07
CA ALA A 175 13.95 1.30 -5.44
C ALA A 175 12.69 1.44 -4.57
N GLY A 176 12.62 2.56 -3.84
CA GLY A 176 11.44 3.01 -3.10
C GLY A 176 11.23 4.50 -3.36
N VAL A 177 9.98 4.95 -3.40
CA VAL A 177 9.64 6.38 -3.54
C VAL A 177 9.36 7.06 -2.20
N GLU A 178 9.51 6.33 -1.10
CA GLU A 178 9.45 6.82 0.27
C GLU A 178 10.57 6.22 1.13
N ASP A 179 10.88 6.89 2.24
CA ASP A 179 11.72 6.34 3.30
C ASP A 179 10.88 5.64 4.36
N PHE A 180 11.32 4.46 4.81
CA PHE A 180 10.57 3.65 5.76
C PHE A 180 10.30 4.38 7.08
N PHE A 181 11.31 5.00 7.69
CA PHE A 181 11.14 5.62 9.01
C PHE A 181 10.36 6.93 8.90
N GLU A 182 10.57 7.70 7.83
CA GLU A 182 9.79 8.90 7.56
C GLU A 182 8.32 8.57 7.32
N SER A 183 8.00 7.57 6.49
CA SER A 183 6.63 7.13 6.24
C SER A 183 5.95 6.67 7.53
N GLN A 184 6.62 5.85 8.34
CA GLN A 184 6.08 5.41 9.64
C GLN A 184 5.79 6.60 10.57
N LYS A 185 6.68 7.59 10.62
CA LYS A 185 6.47 8.81 11.39
C LYS A 185 5.26 9.59 10.88
N ILE A 186 5.14 9.82 9.57
CA ILE A 186 4.04 10.57 8.98
C ILE A 186 2.70 9.87 9.23
N VAL A 187 2.66 8.55 9.12
CA VAL A 187 1.46 7.75 9.42
C VAL A 187 1.06 7.89 10.89
N LEU A 188 2.00 7.77 11.83
CA LEU A 188 1.72 7.97 13.26
C LEU A 188 1.21 9.39 13.55
N GLU A 189 1.81 10.41 12.93
CA GLU A 189 1.35 11.79 13.04
C GLU A 189 -0.06 11.99 12.45
N ALA A 190 -0.40 11.32 11.35
CA ALA A 190 -1.73 11.37 10.74
C ALA A 190 -2.81 10.83 11.70
N TYR A 191 -2.57 9.68 12.32
CA TYR A 191 -3.46 9.11 13.33
C TYR A 191 -3.58 10.01 14.57
N ALA A 192 -2.46 10.59 15.03
CA ALA A 192 -2.46 11.49 16.18
C ALA A 192 -3.27 12.78 15.92
N ASP A 193 -3.19 13.34 14.72
CA ASP A 193 -3.95 14.53 14.34
C ASP A 193 -5.43 14.22 14.11
N MET A 194 -5.73 13.08 13.48
CA MET A 194 -7.10 12.56 13.36
C MET A 194 -7.76 12.39 14.74
N ALA A 195 -7.02 11.92 15.75
CA ALA A 195 -7.54 11.78 17.10
C ALA A 195 -7.89 13.13 17.77
N LYS A 196 -7.25 14.23 17.34
CA LYS A 196 -7.48 15.58 17.86
C LYS A 196 -8.54 16.37 17.07
N GLU A 197 -8.91 15.89 15.88
CA GLU A 197 -9.90 16.56 15.02
C GLU A 197 -11.31 16.49 15.63
N LYS A 198 -11.87 17.66 15.95
CA LYS A 198 -13.17 17.79 16.65
C LYS A 198 -14.38 17.70 15.71
N ASN A 199 -14.23 18.08 14.44
CA ASN A 199 -15.30 18.16 13.46
C ASN A 199 -15.12 17.07 12.40
N LYS A 200 -15.34 15.82 12.78
CA LYS A 200 -15.35 14.72 11.81
C LYS A 200 -16.70 14.68 11.13
N GLU A 201 -16.72 14.65 9.80
CA GLU A 201 -17.95 14.30 9.10
C GLU A 201 -18.32 12.86 9.48
N ALA A 202 -19.62 12.57 9.61
CA ALA A 202 -20.06 11.25 10.02
C ALA A 202 -19.74 10.24 8.91
N VAL A 203 -18.90 9.25 9.22
CA VAL A 203 -18.77 8.06 8.38
C VAL A 203 -20.06 7.25 8.55
N SER A 204 -20.67 6.84 7.45
CA SER A 204 -21.79 5.90 7.53
C SER A 204 -21.30 4.60 8.17
N THR A 205 -21.82 4.27 9.35
CA THR A 205 -21.47 3.02 10.07
C THR A 205 -22.40 1.87 9.72
N ASP A 206 -23.37 2.08 8.83
CA ASP A 206 -24.22 1.01 8.32
C ASP A 206 -23.37 0.04 7.48
N GLU A 207 -23.22 -1.18 7.99
CA GLU A 207 -22.41 -2.25 7.40
C GLU A 207 -22.79 -2.51 5.93
N SER A 208 -24.09 -2.41 5.61
CA SER A 208 -24.58 -2.57 4.23
C SER A 208 -24.03 -1.48 3.31
N SER A 209 -23.97 -0.23 3.79
CA SER A 209 -23.45 0.92 3.05
C SER A 209 -21.93 0.88 2.86
N VAL A 210 -21.19 0.32 3.84
CA VAL A 210 -19.73 0.17 3.75
C VAL A 210 -19.37 -0.95 2.77
N SER A 211 -20.08 -2.08 2.83
CA SER A 211 -19.90 -3.19 1.89
C SER A 211 -20.14 -2.76 0.44
N GLU A 212 -21.25 -2.03 0.19
CA GLU A 212 -21.56 -1.50 -1.14
C GLU A 212 -20.49 -0.52 -1.65
N LEU A 213 -19.93 0.33 -0.77
CA LEU A 213 -18.83 1.22 -1.13
C LEU A 213 -17.55 0.44 -1.47
N MET A 214 -17.26 -0.64 -0.75
CA MET A 214 -16.10 -1.49 -1.03
C MET A 214 -16.23 -2.24 -2.36
N GLU A 215 -17.43 -2.71 -2.71
CA GLU A 215 -17.70 -3.31 -4.03
C GLU A 215 -17.50 -2.28 -5.16
N LYS A 216 -18.07 -1.08 -5.00
CA LYS A 216 -17.86 0.02 -5.95
C LYS A 216 -16.40 0.45 -6.07
N MET A 217 -15.63 0.37 -4.99
CA MET A 217 -14.19 0.65 -5.00
C MET A 217 -13.44 -0.37 -5.86
N GLN A 218 -13.78 -1.65 -5.74
CA GLN A 218 -13.20 -2.71 -6.56
C GLN A 218 -13.53 -2.53 -8.05
N ASP A 219 -14.77 -2.17 -8.37
CA ASP A 219 -15.18 -1.90 -9.75
C ASP A 219 -14.50 -0.65 -10.33
N ALA A 220 -14.41 0.42 -9.53
CA ALA A 220 -13.70 1.64 -9.91
C ALA A 220 -12.22 1.33 -10.21
N TYR A 221 -11.57 0.56 -9.34
CA TYR A 221 -10.19 0.12 -9.56
C TYR A 221 -10.05 -0.73 -10.82
N ARG A 222 -10.92 -1.74 -11.02
CA ARG A 222 -10.91 -2.60 -12.20
C ARG A 222 -11.03 -1.80 -13.51
N ASN A 223 -11.84 -0.74 -13.49
CA ASN A 223 -12.05 0.13 -14.64
C ASN A 223 -11.03 1.27 -14.77
N GLY A 224 -10.13 1.42 -13.79
CA GLY A 224 -9.17 2.52 -13.74
C GLY A 224 -9.79 3.90 -13.46
N ASP A 225 -11.01 3.95 -12.92
CA ASP A 225 -11.72 5.18 -12.58
C ASP A 225 -11.18 5.76 -11.26
N LEU A 226 -10.06 6.47 -11.35
CA LEU A 226 -9.42 7.10 -10.20
C LEU A 226 -10.28 8.24 -9.60
N ASN A 227 -11.18 8.83 -10.38
CA ASN A 227 -12.10 9.87 -9.90
C ASN A 227 -13.15 9.28 -8.95
N LEU A 228 -13.71 8.13 -9.30
CA LEU A 228 -14.63 7.41 -8.43
C LEU A 228 -13.90 6.88 -7.19
N LEU A 229 -12.68 6.36 -7.34
CA LEU A 229 -11.85 5.93 -6.20
C LEU A 229 -11.61 7.06 -5.18
N ASP A 230 -11.16 8.25 -5.63
CA ASP A 230 -10.95 9.39 -4.73
C ASP A 230 -12.26 9.83 -4.06
N SER A 231 -13.40 9.72 -4.75
CA SER A 231 -14.71 10.06 -4.19
C SER A 231 -15.15 9.06 -3.11
N ILE A 232 -14.91 7.77 -3.31
CA ILE A 232 -15.20 6.71 -2.32
C ILE A 232 -14.27 6.86 -1.12
N GLU A 233 -12.97 7.07 -1.34
CA GLU A 233 -11.99 7.25 -0.27
C GLU A 233 -12.33 8.45 0.62
N LYS A 234 -12.69 9.60 0.04
CA LYS A 234 -13.16 10.77 0.79
C LYS A 234 -14.38 10.49 1.66
N LYS A 235 -15.24 9.55 1.25
CA LYS A 235 -16.43 9.16 2.01
C LYS A 235 -16.09 8.16 3.12
N LEU A 236 -15.15 7.25 2.89
CA LEU A 236 -14.70 6.26 3.87
C LEU A 236 -13.81 6.88 4.96
N GLU A 237 -12.99 7.86 4.61
CA GLU A 237 -12.12 8.58 5.54
C GLU A 237 -12.27 10.11 5.39
N PRO A 238 -13.22 10.73 6.10
CA PRO A 238 -13.51 12.15 5.98
C PRO A 238 -12.56 13.04 6.80
N SER A 239 -11.67 12.47 7.63
CA SER A 239 -10.73 13.27 8.43
C SER A 239 -9.78 14.05 7.51
N LYS A 240 -9.90 15.38 7.54
CA LYS A 240 -9.04 16.27 6.75
C LYS A 240 -7.61 16.24 7.29
N ALA A 241 -7.47 16.17 8.61
CA ALA A 241 -6.17 16.11 9.26
C ALA A 241 -5.44 14.80 8.95
N PHE A 242 -6.16 13.67 8.90
CA PHE A 242 -5.61 12.39 8.45
C PHE A 242 -5.17 12.48 6.98
N LYS A 243 -6.07 12.89 6.08
CA LYS A 243 -5.81 12.94 4.64
C LYS A 243 -4.63 13.85 4.29
N GLU A 244 -4.46 14.95 5.01
CA GLU A 244 -3.33 15.88 4.80
C GLU A 244 -1.97 15.16 4.93
N LYS A 245 -1.81 14.33 5.96
CA LYS A 245 -0.54 13.66 6.24
C LYS A 245 -0.43 12.29 5.58
N PHE A 246 -1.49 11.48 5.70
CA PHE A 246 -1.51 10.11 5.21
C PHE A 246 -1.51 10.03 3.67
N LEU A 247 -2.03 11.06 3.00
CA LEU A 247 -2.07 11.10 1.55
C LEU A 247 -1.24 12.26 0.99
N TYR A 248 -1.65 13.51 1.21
CA TYR A 248 -1.08 14.62 0.43
C TYR A 248 0.38 14.93 0.74
N LYS A 249 0.82 14.86 2.00
CA LYS A 249 2.23 15.02 2.36
C LYS A 249 3.08 13.91 1.73
N ARG A 250 2.58 12.68 1.72
CA ARG A 250 3.23 11.54 1.06
C ARG A 250 3.28 11.71 -0.46
N ASN A 251 2.22 12.21 -1.10
CA ASN A 251 2.23 12.52 -2.55
C ASN A 251 3.38 13.45 -2.94
N ILE A 252 3.65 14.47 -2.12
CA ILE A 252 4.76 15.40 -2.36
C ILE A 252 6.10 14.67 -2.30
N LEU A 253 6.32 13.84 -1.26
CA LEU A 253 7.55 13.06 -1.10
C LEU A 253 7.73 12.06 -2.26
N GLN A 254 6.68 11.32 -2.61
CA GLN A 254 6.67 10.39 -3.72
C GLN A 254 6.98 11.09 -5.05
N ALA A 255 6.35 12.24 -5.34
CA ALA A 255 6.61 12.99 -6.57
C ALA A 255 8.05 13.54 -6.63
N VAL A 256 8.63 13.96 -5.50
CA VAL A 256 10.03 14.38 -5.41
C VAL A 256 10.99 13.21 -5.62
N ALA A 257 10.71 12.05 -5.02
CA ALA A 257 11.53 10.85 -5.18
C ALA A 257 11.47 10.34 -6.63
N ILE A 258 10.27 10.26 -7.23
CA ILE A 258 10.09 9.89 -8.64
C ILE A 258 10.88 10.84 -9.55
N ASP A 259 10.70 12.15 -9.41
CA ASP A 259 11.45 13.18 -10.16
C ASP A 259 12.98 13.02 -10.04
N SER A 260 13.46 12.66 -8.86
CA SER A 260 14.90 12.43 -8.62
C SER A 260 15.40 11.15 -9.31
N ILE A 261 14.65 10.05 -9.22
CA ILE A 261 15.04 8.76 -9.80
C ILE A 261 14.99 8.80 -11.33
N ILE A 262 13.92 9.35 -11.92
CA ILE A 262 13.72 9.33 -13.38
C ILE A 262 14.75 10.16 -14.16
N LYS A 263 15.40 11.12 -13.50
CA LYS A 263 16.53 11.88 -14.07
C LYS A 263 17.81 11.04 -14.20
N ILE A 264 17.91 9.94 -13.45
CA ILE A 264 19.08 9.05 -13.41
C ILE A 264 18.83 7.79 -14.25
N THR A 265 17.63 7.20 -14.13
CA THR A 265 17.29 5.92 -14.76
C THR A 265 15.80 5.85 -15.07
N SER A 266 15.40 5.15 -16.13
CA SER A 266 13.96 4.95 -16.38
C SER A 266 13.33 4.07 -15.29
N LEU A 267 12.13 4.44 -14.86
CA LEU A 267 11.48 3.88 -13.68
C LEU A 267 10.10 3.32 -14.00
N PHE A 268 9.75 2.18 -13.41
CA PHE A 268 8.38 1.74 -13.23
C PHE A 268 8.03 1.87 -11.74
N ALA A 269 7.18 2.83 -11.38
CA ALA A 269 6.78 3.10 -9.99
C ALA A 269 5.35 2.59 -9.74
N GLY A 270 5.19 1.67 -8.79
CA GLY A 270 3.89 1.25 -8.25
C GLY A 270 3.60 1.93 -6.92
N ILE A 271 2.60 2.80 -6.88
CA ILE A 271 2.11 3.46 -5.64
C ILE A 271 0.61 3.31 -5.54
N GLY A 272 0.05 3.39 -4.33
CA GLY A 272 -1.39 3.25 -4.14
C GLY A 272 -2.20 4.18 -5.05
N ALA A 273 -3.25 3.66 -5.68
CA ALA A 273 -4.07 4.40 -6.64
C ALA A 273 -4.67 5.71 -6.06
N ALA A 274 -4.90 5.74 -4.74
CA ALA A 274 -5.31 6.92 -3.98
C ALA A 274 -4.34 8.11 -4.13
N HIS A 275 -3.04 7.84 -4.33
CA HIS A 275 -2.01 8.88 -4.47
C HIS A 275 -2.05 9.59 -5.84
N LEU A 276 -2.72 9.01 -6.85
CA LEU A 276 -2.62 9.46 -8.23
C LEU A 276 -3.47 10.70 -8.59
N PRO A 277 -4.79 10.73 -8.33
CA PRO A 277 -5.68 11.76 -8.87
C PRO A 277 -5.71 13.06 -8.04
N GLY A 278 -6.29 14.09 -8.64
CA GLY A 278 -6.56 15.38 -7.99
C GLY A 278 -5.39 16.36 -8.03
N GLU A 279 -5.65 17.62 -7.65
CA GLU A 279 -4.68 18.73 -7.74
C GLU A 279 -3.39 18.51 -6.93
N ARG A 280 -3.47 17.69 -5.88
CA ARG A 280 -2.34 17.28 -5.03
C ARG A 280 -1.94 15.82 -5.26
N GLY A 281 -2.47 15.19 -6.30
CA GLY A 281 -2.10 13.84 -6.72
C GLY A 281 -0.74 13.84 -7.43
N VAL A 282 -0.06 12.70 -7.39
CA VAL A 282 1.28 12.54 -7.96
C VAL A 282 1.31 12.85 -9.46
N ILE A 283 0.22 12.59 -10.19
CA ILE A 283 0.11 12.94 -11.62
C ILE A 283 0.26 14.45 -11.82
N GLU A 284 -0.49 15.25 -11.07
CA GLU A 284 -0.44 16.71 -11.20
C GLU A 284 0.86 17.29 -10.67
N LEU A 285 1.41 16.73 -9.58
CA LEU A 285 2.70 17.16 -9.04
C LEU A 285 3.85 16.92 -10.02
N LEU A 286 3.82 15.81 -10.77
CA LEU A 286 4.79 15.54 -11.84
C LEU A 286 4.57 16.47 -13.04
N ARG A 287 3.32 16.76 -13.43
CA ARG A 287 3.02 17.75 -14.48
C ARG A 287 3.53 19.15 -14.12
N GLN A 288 3.35 19.57 -12.87
CA GLN A 288 3.86 20.84 -12.34
C GLN A 288 5.40 20.92 -12.36
N LYS A 289 6.08 19.77 -12.28
CA LYS A 289 7.54 19.66 -12.45
C LYS A 289 8.01 19.71 -13.92
N GLY A 290 7.09 19.85 -14.88
CA GLY A 290 7.39 20.00 -16.30
C GLY A 290 7.35 18.70 -17.11
N TYR A 291 6.91 17.60 -16.53
CA TYR A 291 6.74 16.33 -17.24
C TYR A 291 5.41 16.26 -17.99
N THR A 292 5.42 15.57 -19.13
CA THR A 292 4.19 15.10 -19.76
C THR A 292 3.80 13.77 -19.11
N VAL A 293 2.64 13.74 -18.46
CA VAL A 293 2.10 12.54 -17.84
C VAL A 293 0.79 12.17 -18.53
N ARG A 294 0.76 11.07 -19.29
CA ARG A 294 -0.40 10.65 -20.09
C ARG A 294 -0.93 9.28 -19.65
N PRO A 295 -2.25 9.04 -19.70
CA PRO A 295 -2.80 7.73 -19.38
C PRO A 295 -2.44 6.72 -20.48
N ILE A 296 -2.16 5.48 -20.08
CA ILE A 296 -2.02 4.33 -20.97
C ILE A 296 -3.19 3.38 -20.72
N PRO A 297 -4.09 3.17 -21.68
CA PRO A 297 -5.14 2.17 -21.55
C PRO A 297 -4.54 0.77 -21.29
N MET A 298 -5.16 0.03 -20.37
CA MET A 298 -4.84 -1.38 -20.17
C MET A 298 -5.76 -2.24 -21.03
N SER A 299 -5.15 -3.16 -21.78
CA SER A 299 -5.86 -4.17 -22.56
C SER A 299 -6.31 -5.34 -21.68
N LYS A 300 -6.84 -6.39 -22.29
CA LYS A 300 -7.23 -7.62 -21.59
C LYS A 300 -6.03 -8.24 -20.88
N ARG A 301 -6.29 -8.92 -19.76
CA ARG A 301 -5.30 -9.70 -19.00
C ARG A 301 -4.38 -10.52 -19.91
N ASP A 302 -3.07 -10.36 -19.74
CA ASP A 302 -2.04 -11.14 -20.43
C ASP A 302 -1.44 -12.19 -19.48
N ALA A 303 -2.11 -13.34 -19.42
CA ALA A 303 -1.66 -14.46 -18.58
C ALA A 303 -0.35 -15.09 -19.07
N VAL A 304 -0.05 -15.00 -20.38
CA VAL A 304 1.16 -15.63 -20.95
C VAL A 304 2.40 -14.92 -20.42
N GLN A 305 2.42 -13.58 -20.48
CA GLN A 305 3.55 -12.82 -19.94
C GLN A 305 3.69 -12.97 -18.42
N LYS A 306 2.57 -13.04 -17.68
CA LYS A 306 2.59 -13.36 -16.24
C LYS A 306 3.33 -14.67 -15.98
N ASP A 307 2.90 -15.74 -16.61
CA ASP A 307 3.43 -17.10 -16.38
C ASP A 307 4.90 -17.20 -16.79
N GLU A 308 5.29 -16.56 -17.90
CA GLU A 308 6.69 -16.51 -18.35
C GLU A 308 7.61 -15.80 -17.34
N ILE A 309 7.14 -14.69 -16.77
CA ILE A 309 7.90 -13.95 -15.76
C ILE A 309 7.96 -14.77 -14.47
N GLU A 310 6.86 -15.38 -14.04
CA GLU A 310 6.79 -16.12 -12.76
C GLU A 310 7.75 -17.30 -12.69
N LYS A 311 7.96 -17.99 -13.83
CA LYS A 311 8.92 -19.10 -13.98
C LYS A 311 10.38 -18.67 -13.82
N ARG A 312 10.70 -17.39 -14.01
CA ARG A 312 12.06 -16.87 -13.82
C ARG A 312 12.42 -16.83 -12.34
N LYS A 313 13.70 -17.03 -12.05
CA LYS A 313 14.26 -16.92 -10.69
C LYS A 313 15.35 -15.87 -10.68
N VAL A 314 15.35 -15.05 -9.63
CA VAL A 314 16.43 -14.12 -9.33
C VAL A 314 17.51 -14.92 -8.61
N LYS A 315 18.75 -14.83 -9.10
CA LYS A 315 19.88 -15.50 -8.46
C LYS A 315 20.09 -14.95 -7.06
N VAL A 316 20.25 -15.86 -6.10
CA VAL A 316 20.59 -15.54 -4.71
C VAL A 316 21.96 -16.09 -4.35
N ASN A 317 22.62 -15.46 -3.38
CA ASN A 317 23.93 -15.89 -2.89
C ASN A 317 23.77 -16.40 -1.46
N PHE A 318 24.09 -17.67 -1.23
CA PHE A 318 24.02 -18.27 0.10
C PHE A 318 25.27 -17.94 0.91
N GLY A 319 25.05 -17.59 2.19
CA GLY A 319 26.09 -17.49 3.20
C GLY A 319 25.77 -18.38 4.39
N THR A 320 26.80 -18.84 5.09
CA THR A 320 26.64 -19.62 6.32
C THR A 320 26.41 -18.69 7.51
N HIS A 321 25.32 -18.92 8.23
CA HIS A 321 24.96 -18.23 9.46
C HIS A 321 25.10 -19.17 10.66
N PHE A 322 25.64 -18.65 11.75
CA PHE A 322 25.81 -19.38 13.00
C PHE A 322 24.80 -18.88 14.02
N ALA A 323 24.30 -19.78 14.86
CA ALA A 323 23.52 -19.41 16.03
C ALA A 323 24.38 -18.64 17.03
N ASP A 324 23.79 -17.71 17.80
CA ASP A 324 24.50 -16.95 18.85
C ASP A 324 25.18 -17.85 19.89
N ASP A 325 24.61 -19.03 20.15
CA ASP A 325 25.14 -20.04 21.08
C ASP A 325 25.95 -21.14 20.39
N SER A 326 26.26 -20.97 19.10
CA SER A 326 27.02 -21.93 18.28
C SER A 326 26.42 -23.34 18.16
N MET A 327 25.16 -23.57 18.58
CA MET A 327 24.54 -24.91 18.53
C MET A 327 24.13 -25.37 17.13
N TYR A 328 23.96 -24.44 16.19
CA TYR A 328 23.66 -24.77 14.80
C TYR A 328 24.33 -23.78 13.84
N ARG A 329 24.48 -24.22 12.60
CA ARG A 329 24.74 -23.36 11.44
C ARG A 329 23.75 -23.69 10.33
N VAL A 330 23.42 -22.70 9.52
CA VAL A 330 22.51 -22.84 8.38
C VAL A 330 22.98 -21.96 7.24
N ASP A 331 22.85 -22.44 6.01
CA ASP A 331 23.08 -21.61 4.84
C ASP A 331 21.76 -20.91 4.45
N ALA A 332 21.81 -19.58 4.28
CA ALA A 332 20.67 -18.78 3.86
C ALA A 332 21.10 -17.71 2.83
N PRO A 333 20.20 -17.26 1.95
CA PRO A 333 20.50 -16.28 0.92
C PRO A 333 20.56 -14.82 1.41
N GLY A 334 20.55 -14.61 2.72
CA GLY A 334 20.58 -13.30 3.37
C GLY A 334 20.51 -13.44 4.88
N ASN A 335 20.66 -12.32 5.58
CA ASN A 335 20.61 -12.29 7.05
C ASN A 335 19.27 -12.84 7.57
N LEU A 336 19.34 -13.71 8.57
CA LEU A 336 18.16 -14.18 9.26
C LEU A 336 17.77 -13.20 10.38
N TYR A 337 16.54 -12.70 10.33
CA TYR A 337 16.02 -11.73 11.28
C TYR A 337 15.14 -12.41 12.34
N LEU A 338 15.31 -12.00 13.59
CA LEU A 338 14.43 -12.39 14.69
C LEU A 338 13.23 -11.44 14.74
N LEU A 339 12.16 -11.78 14.02
CA LEU A 339 10.90 -11.04 14.04
C LEU A 339 9.91 -11.76 14.97
N GLN A 340 10.07 -11.52 16.28
CA GLN A 340 9.29 -12.21 17.30
C GLN A 340 7.91 -11.56 17.48
N SER A 341 6.84 -12.34 17.29
CA SER A 341 5.50 -11.94 17.72
C SER A 341 5.35 -12.17 19.23
N PRO A 342 4.71 -11.25 19.99
CA PRO A 342 4.43 -11.45 21.41
C PRO A 342 3.55 -12.67 21.69
N TYR A 343 2.85 -13.18 20.66
CA TYR A 343 2.00 -14.36 20.75
C TYR A 343 2.72 -15.67 20.37
N SER A 344 3.95 -15.59 19.85
CA SER A 344 4.69 -16.80 19.45
C SER A 344 5.49 -17.37 20.61
N ILE A 345 5.27 -18.65 20.90
CA ILE A 345 6.05 -19.41 21.90
C ILE A 345 7.41 -19.90 21.36
N PHE A 346 7.66 -19.73 20.06
CA PHE A 346 8.89 -20.17 19.41
C PHE A 346 9.82 -19.01 19.10
N LYS A 347 11.13 -19.23 19.26
CA LYS A 347 12.14 -18.33 18.68
C LYS A 347 12.37 -18.73 17.22
N ARG A 348 12.08 -17.79 16.31
CA ARG A 348 12.16 -17.98 14.87
C ARG A 348 13.05 -16.93 14.25
N TRP A 349 14.08 -17.39 13.55
CA TRP A 349 14.91 -16.55 12.69
C TRP A 349 14.46 -16.81 11.26
N GLN A 350 14.21 -15.75 10.50
CA GLN A 350 13.63 -15.86 9.17
C GLN A 350 14.28 -14.91 8.17
N PHE A 351 14.29 -15.34 6.91
CA PHE A 351 14.60 -14.51 5.76
C PHE A 351 13.54 -14.76 4.68
N ALA A 352 12.79 -13.71 4.34
CA ALA A 352 11.90 -13.69 3.19
C ALA A 352 12.68 -13.28 1.94
N ASP A 353 12.77 -14.16 0.96
CA ASP A 353 13.25 -13.81 -0.38
C ASP A 353 12.12 -13.11 -1.14
N MET A 354 12.08 -11.79 -0.98
CA MET A 354 11.07 -10.92 -1.56
C MET A 354 11.03 -11.01 -3.09
N SER A 355 12.14 -11.38 -3.74
CA SER A 355 12.28 -11.41 -5.19
C SER A 355 11.76 -12.72 -5.81
N ASN A 356 11.94 -13.84 -5.11
CA ASN A 356 11.49 -15.15 -5.58
C ASN A 356 10.19 -15.64 -4.94
N GLY A 357 9.66 -14.95 -3.92
CA GLY A 357 8.44 -15.36 -3.21
C GLY A 357 8.63 -16.58 -2.30
N SER A 358 9.86 -16.82 -1.84
CA SER A 358 10.22 -17.94 -0.97
C SER A 358 10.75 -17.45 0.36
N TYR A 359 10.84 -18.32 1.37
CA TYR A 359 11.43 -17.95 2.66
C TYR A 359 12.27 -19.08 3.25
N TYR A 360 13.16 -18.68 4.14
CA TYR A 360 14.05 -19.54 4.89
C TYR A 360 13.81 -19.26 6.36
N MET A 361 13.69 -20.31 7.17
CA MET A 361 13.37 -20.16 8.58
C MET A 361 14.07 -21.21 9.42
N VAL A 362 14.63 -20.76 10.55
CA VAL A 362 15.08 -21.63 11.63
C VAL A 362 14.16 -21.42 12.82
N THR A 363 13.49 -22.50 13.25
CA THR A 363 12.67 -22.50 14.46
C THR A 363 13.38 -23.30 15.55
N ARG A 364 13.67 -22.66 16.69
CA ARG A 364 14.19 -23.37 17.87
C ARG A 364 13.04 -23.82 18.76
N VAL A 365 12.85 -25.13 18.86
CA VAL A 365 11.80 -25.77 19.66
C VAL A 365 12.43 -26.34 20.93
N LYS A 366 11.97 -25.87 22.10
CA LYS A 366 12.33 -26.49 23.38
C LYS A 366 11.39 -27.66 23.65
N THR A 367 11.85 -28.87 23.34
CA THR A 367 11.19 -30.12 23.75
C THR A 367 11.60 -30.42 25.20
N ASN A 368 10.66 -30.81 26.05
CA ASN A 368 10.98 -31.25 27.42
C ASN A 368 11.56 -32.69 27.44
N GLY A 369 12.18 -33.12 26.34
CA GLY A 369 12.79 -34.43 26.20
C GLY A 369 14.16 -34.44 26.87
N ILE A 370 14.31 -35.26 27.90
CA ILE A 370 15.62 -35.69 28.39
C ILE A 370 16.20 -36.56 27.26
N PHE A 371 17.31 -36.14 26.66
CA PHE A 371 18.05 -36.99 25.73
C PHE A 371 18.81 -38.08 26.49
#